data_AF-A0A519VKT3-F1
#
_entry.id   AF-A0A519VKT3-F1
#
_cell.length_a   1.000
_cell.length_b   1.000
_cell.length_c   1.000
_cell.angle_alpha   90.00
_cell.angle_beta   90.00
_cell.angle_gamma   90.00
#
_symmetry.space_group_name_H-M   'P 1'
#
loop_
_entity.id
_entity.type
_entity.pdbx_description
1 polymer ?
#
loop_
_entity_poly.entity_id
_entity_poly.type
_entity_poly.pdbx_seq_one_letter_code
_entity_poly.pdbx_strand_id
1 'polypeptide(L)'
;MRSLLLAGGLALGLVPTALRAQTTNSGTDKFAQLETLLPTPNSYRTASGAPGPQYWQQRADYTIKVTLDDQKQAITGSETITYTNLSPDVLTYLWVQLDQNILAKNSIT
;
A
#
# COMPACT_ATOMS: atom_id res chain seq x y z
N MET A 1 61.36 -21.20 -32.51
CA MET A 1 61.80 -22.58 -32.19
C MET A 1 61.48 -22.83 -30.73
N ARG A 2 60.79 -23.94 -30.41
CA ARG A 2 60.85 -24.76 -29.18
C ARG A 2 60.75 -23.99 -27.86
N SER A 3 59.78 -24.14 -26.97
CA SER A 3 59.17 -25.32 -26.31
C SER A 3 58.70 -24.73 -24.96
N LEU A 4 57.75 -25.20 -24.16
CA LEU A 4 57.23 -26.52 -23.84
C LEU A 4 56.02 -26.24 -22.93
N LEU A 5 54.96 -27.03 -23.05
CA LEU A 5 53.89 -27.11 -22.07
C LEU A 5 54.47 -27.50 -20.70
N LEU A 6 53.94 -26.94 -19.60
CA LEU A 6 53.80 -27.69 -18.35
C LEU A 6 52.56 -27.22 -17.57
N ALA A 7 51.80 -28.22 -17.15
CA ALA A 7 50.51 -28.14 -16.50
C ALA A 7 50.62 -27.74 -15.02
N GLY A 8 49.47 -27.38 -14.43
CA GLY A 8 49.22 -27.64 -13.01
C GLY A 8 48.67 -26.46 -12.24
N GLY A 9 47.43 -26.59 -11.78
CA GLY A 9 46.90 -25.74 -10.71
C GLY A 9 45.54 -25.14 -11.02
N LEU A 10 44.52 -25.98 -11.19
CA LEU A 10 43.13 -25.56 -11.07
C LEU A 10 42.88 -25.24 -9.58
N ALA A 11 43.21 -24.02 -9.16
CA ALA A 11 42.80 -23.51 -7.85
C ALA A 11 41.30 -23.18 -7.93
N LEU A 12 40.47 -24.14 -7.52
CA LEU A 12 39.06 -23.91 -7.19
C LEU A 12 39.00 -22.88 -6.06
N GLY A 13 38.85 -21.61 -6.40
CA GLY A 13 38.40 -20.59 -5.47
C GLY A 13 36.96 -20.90 -5.08
N LEU A 14 36.73 -21.21 -3.79
CA LEU A 14 35.40 -21.33 -3.21
C LEU A 14 34.61 -20.04 -3.50
N VAL A 15 33.64 -20.11 -4.39
CA VAL A 15 32.59 -19.11 -4.49
C VAL A 15 31.66 -19.34 -3.30
N PRO A 16 31.48 -18.38 -2.38
CA PRO A 16 30.46 -18.52 -1.36
C PRO A 16 29.10 -18.45 -2.06
N THR A 17 28.50 -19.61 -2.28
CA THR A 17 27.09 -19.69 -2.67
C THR A 17 26.29 -19.12 -1.52
N ALA A 18 25.74 -17.92 -1.70
CA ALA A 18 24.76 -17.38 -0.78
C ALA A 18 23.60 -18.39 -0.70
N LEU A 19 23.45 -19.06 0.44
CA LEU A 19 22.25 -19.84 0.74
C LEU A 19 21.06 -18.88 0.69
N ARG A 20 20.35 -18.87 -0.44
CA ARG A 20 19.00 -18.35 -0.53
C ARG A 20 18.11 -19.38 0.15
N ALA A 21 17.69 -19.12 1.39
CA ALA A 21 16.57 -19.84 1.97
C ALA A 21 15.36 -19.61 1.04
N GLN A 22 14.93 -20.67 0.35
CA GLN A 22 13.77 -20.60 -0.52
C GLN A 22 12.54 -20.82 0.35
N THR A 23 11.83 -19.74 0.70
CA THR A 23 10.50 -19.81 1.31
C THR A 23 9.51 -20.23 0.24
N THR A 24 9.39 -21.54 0.02
CA THR A 24 8.30 -22.08 -0.80
C THR A 24 7.08 -22.28 0.09
N ASN A 25 6.14 -21.34 0.05
CA ASN A 25 4.78 -21.53 0.56
C ASN A 25 4.02 -22.56 -0.32
N SER A 26 4.57 -23.77 -0.48
CA SER A 26 4.06 -24.84 -1.36
C SER A 26 2.97 -25.68 -0.70
N GLY A 27 2.56 -25.36 0.54
CA GLY A 27 1.52 -26.06 1.30
C GLY A 27 1.95 -27.40 1.92
N THR A 28 3.19 -27.84 1.70
CA THR A 28 3.75 -29.11 2.21
C THR A 28 4.79 -28.92 3.33
N ASP A 29 5.22 -27.69 3.57
CA ASP A 29 6.19 -27.35 4.61
C ASP A 29 5.49 -27.21 5.97
N LYS A 30 5.91 -28.04 6.94
CA LYS A 30 5.38 -28.08 8.30
C LYS A 30 5.72 -26.83 9.11
N PHE A 31 6.69 -26.04 8.66
CA PHE A 31 7.10 -24.76 9.24
C PHE A 31 6.89 -23.60 8.27
N ALA A 32 6.06 -23.78 7.24
CA ALA A 32 5.69 -22.70 6.35
C ALA A 32 5.20 -21.50 7.17
N GLN A 33 5.74 -20.33 6.87
CA GLN A 33 5.25 -19.12 7.49
C GLN A 33 3.79 -18.93 7.09
N LEU A 34 2.93 -18.64 8.07
CA LEU A 34 1.51 -18.38 7.83
C LEU A 34 1.28 -17.02 7.16
N GLU A 35 2.21 -16.50 6.34
CA GLU A 35 2.14 -15.13 5.78
C GLU A 35 0.82 -14.86 5.03
N THR A 36 0.24 -15.91 4.44
CA THR A 36 -1.05 -15.86 3.76
C THR A 36 -2.25 -15.65 4.71
N LEU A 37 -2.13 -16.06 5.98
CA LEU A 37 -3.17 -15.94 7.01
C LEU A 37 -2.86 -14.84 8.04
N LEU A 38 -1.58 -14.62 8.36
CA LEU A 38 -1.09 -13.66 9.34
C LEU A 38 0.11 -12.91 8.74
N PRO A 39 -0.07 -11.64 8.34
CA PRO A 39 1.02 -10.87 7.75
C PRO A 39 2.16 -10.66 8.73
N THR A 40 3.40 -10.79 8.26
CA THR A 40 4.62 -10.53 9.05
C THR A 40 4.64 -9.07 9.52
N PRO A 41 5.00 -8.80 10.79
CA PRO A 41 5.11 -7.44 11.31
C PRO A 41 6.09 -6.59 10.50
N ASN A 42 5.78 -5.31 10.34
CA ASN A 42 6.63 -4.33 9.69
C ASN A 42 6.55 -2.97 10.42
N SER A 43 7.22 -1.95 9.88
CA SER A 43 7.29 -0.63 10.49
C SER A 43 5.94 0.12 10.56
N TYR A 44 4.96 -0.29 9.77
CA TYR A 44 3.61 0.26 9.74
C TYR A 44 2.61 -0.56 10.56
N ARG A 45 2.85 -1.87 10.79
CA ARG A 45 1.94 -2.75 11.54
C ARG A 45 2.71 -3.79 12.36
N THR A 46 2.50 -3.79 13.67
CA THR A 46 3.15 -4.72 14.62
C THR A 46 2.54 -6.13 14.59
N ALA A 47 3.16 -7.09 15.28
CA ALA A 47 2.66 -8.47 15.45
C ALA A 47 1.29 -8.57 16.12
N SER A 48 0.90 -7.55 16.87
CA SER A 48 -0.43 -7.46 17.49
C SER A 48 -1.50 -6.89 16.55
N GLY A 49 -1.12 -6.45 15.34
CA GLY A 49 -1.99 -5.72 14.43
C GLY A 49 -2.07 -4.21 14.72
N ALA A 50 -1.51 -3.74 15.83
CA ALA A 50 -1.46 -2.31 16.17
C ALA A 50 -0.57 -1.50 15.22
N PRO A 51 -0.86 -0.20 15.02
CA PRO A 51 0.01 0.74 14.31
C PRO A 51 1.48 0.66 14.75
N GLY A 52 2.37 0.56 13.78
CA GLY A 52 3.81 0.64 14.01
C GLY A 52 4.32 2.08 14.10
N PRO A 53 5.61 2.30 14.43
CA PRO A 53 6.18 3.64 14.60
C PRO A 53 6.14 4.53 13.35
N GLN A 54 6.14 3.94 12.15
CA GLN A 54 6.07 4.69 10.88
C GLN A 54 4.64 4.80 10.35
N TYR A 55 3.65 4.31 11.10
CA TYR A 55 2.26 4.36 10.70
C TYR A 55 1.72 5.80 10.71
N TRP A 56 1.06 6.18 9.61
CA TRP A 56 0.34 7.45 9.47
C TRP A 56 -1.06 7.19 8.90
N GLN A 57 -1.99 8.10 9.17
CA GLN A 57 -3.33 8.09 8.59
C GLN A 57 -3.66 9.51 8.16
N GLN A 58 -4.32 9.67 7.01
CA GLN A 58 -4.81 10.98 6.61
C GLN A 58 -6.00 11.40 7.47
N ARG A 59 -6.18 12.71 7.61
CA ARG A 59 -7.34 13.28 8.27
C ARG A 59 -8.06 14.22 7.32
N ALA A 60 -9.38 14.07 7.24
CA ALA A 60 -10.27 14.98 6.57
C ALA A 60 -11.35 15.40 7.57
N ASP A 61 -11.43 16.69 7.85
CA ASP A 61 -12.42 17.29 8.73
C ASP A 61 -13.45 18.04 7.88
N TYR A 62 -14.73 17.84 8.21
CA TYR A 62 -15.85 18.26 7.38
C TYR A 62 -16.74 19.24 8.12
N THR A 63 -17.01 20.39 7.50
CA THR A 63 -18.07 21.30 7.93
C THR A 63 -19.11 21.39 6.84
N ILE A 64 -20.27 20.79 7.07
CA ILE A 64 -21.35 20.70 6.08
C ILE A 64 -22.52 21.57 6.53
N LYS A 65 -22.91 22.52 5.68
CA LYS A 65 -24.13 23.33 5.86
C LYS A 65 -25.16 22.90 4.85
N VAL A 66 -26.29 22.41 5.31
CA VAL A 66 -27.33 21.82 4.47
C VAL A 66 -28.69 22.41 4.81
N THR A 67 -29.51 22.64 3.78
CA THR A 67 -30.92 23.00 3.88
C THR A 67 -31.75 21.95 3.17
N LEU A 68 -32.77 21.44 3.86
CA LEU A 68 -33.79 20.54 3.32
C LEU A 68 -35.05 21.35 2.99
N ASP A 69 -35.52 21.27 1.76
CA ASP A 69 -36.79 21.83 1.30
C ASP A 69 -37.75 20.68 0.96
N ASP A 70 -38.67 20.38 1.87
CA ASP A 70 -39.63 19.29 1.73
C ASP A 70 -40.68 19.59 0.64
N GLN A 71 -41.06 20.86 0.44
CA GLN A 71 -42.04 21.20 -0.60
C GLN A 71 -41.47 20.96 -2.01
N LYS A 72 -40.20 21.29 -2.21
CA LYS A 72 -39.50 21.07 -3.47
C LYS A 72 -38.82 19.71 -3.58
N GLN A 73 -38.87 18.88 -2.52
CA GLN A 73 -38.14 17.62 -2.41
C GLN A 73 -36.66 17.78 -2.79
N ALA A 74 -36.01 18.82 -2.24
CA ALA A 74 -34.66 19.22 -2.62
C ALA A 74 -33.76 19.42 -1.40
N ILE A 75 -32.49 19.02 -1.55
CA ILE A 75 -31.42 19.29 -0.59
C ILE A 75 -30.42 20.22 -1.26
N THR A 76 -30.07 21.30 -0.58
CA THR A 76 -29.04 22.24 -1.04
C THR A 76 -28.06 22.51 0.08
N GLY A 77 -26.80 22.76 -0.25
CA GLY A 77 -25.79 22.97 0.79
C GLY A 77 -24.44 23.39 0.26
N SER A 78 -23.55 23.64 1.20
CA SER A 78 -22.15 23.96 0.98
C SER A 78 -21.30 23.20 1.99
N GLU A 79 -20.14 22.73 1.56
CA GLU A 79 -19.23 21.96 2.39
C GLU A 79 -17.84 22.61 2.38
N THR A 80 -17.17 22.58 3.53
CA THR A 80 -15.75 22.91 3.65
C THR A 80 -15.02 21.68 4.17
N ILE A 81 -14.06 21.20 3.38
CA ILE A 81 -13.20 20.06 3.72
C ILE A 81 -11.83 20.61 4.10
N THR A 82 -11.40 20.36 5.33
CA THR A 82 -10.01 20.62 5.77
C THR A 82 -9.24 19.31 5.73
N TYR A 83 -8.33 19.19 4.77
CA TYR A 83 -7.50 18.00 4.61
C TYR A 83 -6.13 18.20 5.26
N THR A 84 -5.74 17.28 6.15
CA THR A 84 -4.41 17.26 6.76
C THR A 84 -3.64 16.07 6.21
N ASN A 85 -2.58 16.36 5.43
CA ASN A 85 -1.62 15.36 4.98
C ASN A 85 -0.67 15.02 6.13
N LEU A 86 -0.82 13.82 6.69
CA LEU A 86 0.08 13.25 7.71
C LEU A 86 1.09 12.27 7.11
N SER A 87 1.06 12.06 5.79
CA SER A 87 2.08 11.30 5.07
C SER A 87 3.45 12.00 5.16
N PRO A 88 4.55 11.24 5.23
CA PRO A 88 5.89 11.79 5.00
C PRO A 88 6.09 12.30 3.57
N ASP A 89 5.24 11.89 2.63
CA ASP A 89 5.34 12.26 1.22
C ASP A 89 4.51 13.50 0.87
N VAL A 90 5.00 14.25 -0.13
CA VAL A 90 4.31 15.44 -0.64
C VAL A 90 3.08 15.02 -1.46
N LEU A 91 1.91 15.49 -1.04
CA LEU A 91 0.66 15.32 -1.79
C LEU A 91 0.51 16.42 -2.83
N THR A 92 0.49 16.07 -4.12
CA THR A 92 0.40 17.03 -5.22
C THR A 92 -1.01 17.25 -5.76
N TYR A 93 -1.93 16.31 -5.49
CA TYR A 93 -3.33 16.40 -5.88
C TYR A 93 -4.23 15.69 -4.86
N LEU A 94 -5.50 16.13 -4.79
CA LEU A 94 -6.54 15.50 -3.98
C LEU A 94 -7.67 15.04 -4.89
N TRP A 95 -8.10 13.78 -4.72
CA TRP A 95 -9.29 13.27 -5.39
C TRP A 95 -10.49 13.46 -4.47
N VAL A 96 -11.58 14.02 -5.01
CA VAL A 96 -12.85 14.17 -4.30
C VAL A 96 -13.91 13.46 -5.13
N GLN A 97 -14.64 12.54 -4.49
CA GLN A 97 -15.80 11.90 -5.11
C GLN A 97 -17.03 12.78 -4.88
N LEU A 98 -17.71 13.11 -5.97
CA LEU A 98 -18.99 13.82 -5.95
C LEU A 98 -19.98 13.04 -6.81
N ASP A 99 -21.07 12.58 -6.19
CA ASP A 99 -22.12 11.87 -6.90
C ASP A 99 -23.00 12.86 -7.68
N GLN A 100 -23.51 12.42 -8.84
CA GLN A 100 -24.34 13.27 -9.69
C GLN A 100 -25.74 13.49 -9.10
N ASN A 101 -26.31 14.66 -9.34
CA ASN A 101 -27.73 14.89 -9.08
C ASN A 101 -28.59 14.20 -10.14
N ILE A 102 -28.93 12.94 -9.88
CA ILE A 102 -29.72 12.09 -10.78
C ILE A 102 -31.13 12.63 -11.08
N LEU A 103 -31.64 13.54 -10.26
CA LEU A 103 -32.98 14.14 -10.41
C LEU A 103 -32.97 15.45 -11.23
N ALA A 104 -31.81 15.90 -11.72
CA ALA A 104 -31.73 17.08 -12.57
C ALA A 104 -32.46 16.86 -13.91
N LYS A 105 -33.15 17.89 -14.44
CA LYS A 105 -33.95 17.81 -15.69
C LYS A 105 -33.16 17.34 -16.92
N ASN A 106 -31.84 17.50 -16.91
CA ASN A 106 -30.92 17.09 -17.97
C ASN A 106 -29.96 15.97 -17.51
N SER A 107 -30.28 15.28 -16.41
CA SER A 107 -29.55 14.08 -16.00
C SER A 107 -29.77 12.99 -17.05
N ILE A 108 -28.69 12.41 -17.58
CA ILE A 108 -28.75 11.30 -18.52
C ILE A 108 -28.71 10.03 -17.68
N THR A 109 -29.87 9.43 -17.41
CA THR A 109 -29.97 8.09 -16.83
C THR A 109 -30.82 7.24 -17.74
#